data_AF-A0A1T2XAA8-F1
#
_entry.id   AF-A0A1T2XAA8-F1
#
_cell.length_a   1.000
_cell.length_b   1.000
_cell.length_c   1.000
_cell.angle_alpha   90.00
_cell.angle_beta   90.00
_cell.angle_gamma   90.00
#
_symmetry.space_group_name_H-M   'P 1'
#
loop_
_entity.id
_entity.type
_entity.pdbx_description
1 polymer ?
#
loop_
_entity_poly.entity_id
_entity_poly.type
_entity_poly.pdbx_seq_one_letter_code
_entity_poly.pdbx_strand_id
1 'polypeptide(L)'
;MPSSYPFPTYSGLLEPRHYKQIGTALWLFLWCISSTTKEVERDGEMWGIVLGNKPMLLPELAKIFDVNEKTISRWIATLENQGYVRVTRAPHGLILTVRNSKKFHHERSDKNVRSLVEETDLPGSDQTEMSDDPDKNVRSNKDIIKILIDRWIQGLEDNDAKELSSRTGVLSSAVGSVSTGQIVLDKPIIQERELAIENYFNQRKARLMFNNADLPHIQEIANEPIPLEFVHFGIDLSFARHKLTRRRPTDTIRNFSYCKTIIFSCWDELLNRMEASETPSGALGSNESKSKKTGLQDKLDYLNRFGEE
;
A
#
# COMPACT_ATOMS: atom_id res chain seq x y z
N MET A 1 -15.70 -33.37 -15.63
CA MET A 1 -15.13 -32.35 -16.53
C MET A 1 -14.42 -31.32 -15.66
N PRO A 2 -13.15 -30.94 -15.94
CA PRO A 2 -12.57 -29.78 -15.28
C PRO A 2 -13.48 -28.57 -15.53
N SER A 3 -13.75 -27.77 -14.50
CA SER A 3 -14.58 -26.58 -14.63
C SER A 3 -13.89 -25.60 -15.58
N SER A 4 -14.45 -25.41 -16.77
CA SER A 4 -13.99 -24.37 -17.67
C SER A 4 -14.35 -23.01 -17.07
N TYR A 5 -13.41 -22.08 -17.02
CA TYR A 5 -13.65 -20.72 -16.57
C TYR A 5 -13.05 -19.72 -17.57
N PRO A 6 -13.75 -18.61 -17.85
CA PRO A 6 -13.18 -17.55 -18.67
C PRO A 6 -12.09 -16.84 -17.88
N PHE A 7 -11.01 -16.46 -18.56
CA PHE A 7 -10.01 -15.54 -18.02
C PHE A 7 -9.70 -14.48 -19.08
N PRO A 8 -9.56 -13.20 -18.69
CA PRO A 8 -9.30 -12.14 -19.65
C PRO A 8 -7.86 -12.20 -20.18
N THR A 9 -7.67 -11.85 -21.45
CA THR A 9 -6.37 -11.65 -22.10
C THR A 9 -6.45 -10.45 -23.04
N TYR A 10 -5.31 -9.81 -23.34
CA TYR A 10 -5.29 -8.64 -24.23
C TYR A 10 -5.29 -9.04 -25.70
N SER A 11 -6.07 -8.30 -26.50
CA SER A 11 -6.08 -8.39 -27.96
C SER A 11 -4.71 -8.16 -28.58
N GLY A 12 -3.84 -7.38 -27.94
CA GLY A 12 -2.46 -7.15 -28.37
C GLY A 12 -1.65 -8.45 -28.56
N LEU A 13 -2.02 -9.54 -27.87
CA LEU A 13 -1.42 -10.86 -28.08
C LEU A 13 -1.53 -11.37 -29.52
N LEU A 14 -2.53 -10.90 -30.26
CA LEU A 14 -2.80 -11.26 -31.66
C LEU A 14 -2.01 -10.40 -32.66
N GLU A 15 -1.21 -9.43 -32.20
CA GLU A 15 -0.38 -8.63 -33.09
C GLU A 15 0.67 -9.48 -33.83
N PRO A 16 1.02 -9.15 -35.08
CA PRO A 16 2.00 -9.91 -35.87
C PRO A 16 3.37 -10.06 -35.18
N ARG A 17 3.74 -9.08 -34.35
CA ARG A 17 4.95 -9.10 -33.54
C ARG A 17 4.93 -10.29 -32.57
N HIS A 18 3.87 -10.42 -31.78
CA HIS A 18 3.73 -11.45 -30.78
C HIS A 18 3.45 -12.83 -31.39
N TYR A 19 2.70 -12.89 -32.48
CA TYR A 19 2.52 -14.12 -33.25
C TYR A 19 3.87 -14.75 -33.66
N LYS A 20 4.78 -13.94 -34.19
CA LYS A 20 6.12 -14.41 -34.61
C LYS A 20 7.05 -14.74 -33.43
N GLN A 21 6.95 -14.00 -32.33
CA GLN A 21 7.82 -14.17 -31.16
C GLN A 21 7.42 -15.34 -30.27
N ILE A 22 6.12 -15.54 -30.04
CA ILE A 22 5.59 -16.57 -29.13
C ILE A 22 5.44 -17.91 -29.87
N GLY A 23 4.93 -17.88 -31.10
CA GLY A 23 4.63 -19.09 -31.88
C GLY A 23 3.80 -20.10 -31.10
N THR A 24 4.23 -21.36 -31.08
CA THR A 24 3.52 -22.44 -30.37
C THR A 24 3.59 -22.34 -28.85
N ALA A 25 4.49 -21.53 -28.28
CA ALA A 25 4.61 -21.36 -26.84
C ALA A 25 3.42 -20.60 -26.22
N LEU A 26 2.49 -20.13 -27.06
CA LEU A 26 1.24 -19.48 -26.68
C LEU A 26 0.44 -20.31 -25.68
N TRP A 27 0.38 -21.63 -25.88
CA TRP A 27 -0.37 -22.53 -24.98
C TRP A 27 0.16 -22.49 -23.55
N LEU A 28 1.49 -22.53 -23.39
CA LEU A 28 2.12 -22.41 -22.09
C LEU A 28 1.92 -21.02 -21.49
N PHE A 29 2.04 -19.97 -22.31
CA PHE A 29 1.82 -18.60 -21.87
C PHE A 29 0.40 -18.37 -21.33
N LEU A 30 -0.63 -18.76 -22.10
CA LEU A 30 -2.03 -18.68 -21.70
C LEU A 30 -2.32 -19.49 -20.43
N TRP A 31 -1.73 -20.69 -20.32
CA TRP A 31 -1.85 -21.49 -19.11
C TRP A 31 -1.24 -20.79 -17.90
N CYS A 32 -0.07 -20.16 -18.04
CA CYS A 32 0.56 -19.40 -16.97
C CYS A 32 -0.30 -18.19 -16.55
N ILE A 33 -0.93 -17.48 -17.50
CA ILE A 33 -1.92 -16.42 -17.19
C ILE A 33 -3.08 -17.00 -16.39
N SER A 34 -3.71 -18.07 -16.87
CA SER A 34 -4.84 -18.72 -16.19
C SER A 34 -4.46 -19.20 -14.78
N SER A 35 -3.23 -19.68 -14.60
CA SER A 35 -2.68 -20.21 -13.34
C SER A 35 -2.03 -19.14 -12.45
N THR A 36 -2.17 -17.86 -12.81
CA THR A 36 -1.72 -16.74 -11.98
C THR A 36 -2.61 -16.64 -10.74
N THR A 37 -1.97 -16.64 -9.56
CA THR A 37 -2.64 -16.56 -8.25
C THR A 37 -2.56 -15.17 -7.62
N LYS A 38 -1.48 -14.44 -7.90
CA LYS A 38 -1.24 -13.08 -7.40
C LYS A 38 -0.51 -12.28 -8.46
N GLU A 39 -0.73 -10.99 -8.50
CA GLU A 39 0.00 -10.06 -9.37
C GLU A 39 0.79 -9.11 -8.50
N VAL A 40 2.04 -8.87 -8.89
CA VAL A 40 2.97 -7.97 -8.21
C VAL A 40 3.56 -7.04 -9.24
N GLU A 41 3.50 -5.75 -8.98
CA GLU A 41 4.15 -4.77 -9.83
C GLU A 41 5.64 -4.68 -9.49
N ARG A 42 6.51 -4.84 -10.49
CA ARG A 42 7.95 -4.65 -10.38
C ARG A 42 8.45 -3.88 -11.59
N ASP A 43 9.19 -2.81 -11.34
CA ASP A 43 9.80 -1.97 -12.38
C ASP A 43 8.80 -1.35 -13.37
N GLY A 44 7.58 -1.03 -12.92
CA GLY A 44 6.50 -0.51 -13.78
C GLY A 44 5.84 -1.55 -14.68
N GLU A 45 6.16 -2.83 -14.47
CA GLU A 45 5.58 -3.95 -15.20
C GLU A 45 4.82 -4.87 -14.25
N MET A 46 3.65 -5.32 -14.67
CA MET A 46 2.84 -6.24 -13.88
C MET A 46 3.36 -7.67 -14.05
N TRP A 47 3.77 -8.31 -12.96
CA TRP A 47 4.22 -9.69 -12.94
C TRP A 47 3.23 -10.58 -12.20
N GLY A 48 2.66 -11.55 -12.92
CA GLY A 48 1.83 -12.62 -12.37
C GLY A 48 2.68 -13.71 -11.75
N ILE A 49 2.43 -13.99 -10.47
CA ILE A 49 2.98 -15.15 -9.77
C ILE A 49 2.15 -16.38 -10.16
N VAL A 50 2.79 -17.34 -10.84
CA VAL A 50 2.16 -18.60 -11.23
C VAL A 50 2.12 -19.54 -10.03
N LEU A 51 0.95 -20.08 -9.72
CA LEU A 51 0.74 -21.07 -8.64
C LEU A 51 1.33 -20.67 -7.28
N GLY A 52 1.46 -19.37 -6.99
CA GLY A 52 1.98 -18.87 -5.71
C GLY A 52 3.47 -19.14 -5.47
N ASN A 53 4.31 -19.10 -6.52
CA ASN A 53 5.73 -19.45 -6.48
C ASN A 53 6.00 -20.94 -6.17
N LYS A 54 5.02 -21.82 -6.40
CA LYS A 54 5.24 -23.26 -6.33
C LYS A 54 6.30 -23.67 -7.38
N PRO A 55 7.40 -24.34 -6.97
CA PRO A 55 8.34 -24.92 -7.92
C PRO A 55 7.65 -25.99 -8.77
N MET A 56 7.77 -25.88 -10.10
CA MET A 56 7.18 -26.80 -11.06
C MET A 56 8.26 -27.59 -11.79
N LEU A 57 8.07 -28.89 -11.93
CA LEU A 57 8.97 -29.75 -12.71
C LEU A 57 8.51 -29.78 -14.18
N LEU A 58 9.47 -29.93 -15.10
CA LEU A 58 9.19 -30.10 -16.53
C LEU A 58 8.25 -31.29 -16.85
N PRO A 59 8.37 -32.47 -16.21
CA PRO A 59 7.46 -33.59 -16.43
C PRO A 59 6.01 -33.27 -16.01
N GLU A 60 5.81 -32.45 -14.98
CA GLU A 60 4.47 -32.05 -14.53
C GLU A 60 3.80 -31.17 -15.58
N LEU A 61 4.53 -30.21 -16.14
CA LEU A 61 4.04 -29.35 -17.23
C LEU A 61 3.81 -30.15 -18.52
N ALA A 62 4.71 -31.07 -18.84
CA ALA A 62 4.60 -31.97 -19.99
C ALA A 62 3.29 -32.78 -19.95
N LYS A 63 2.93 -33.28 -18.76
CA LYS A 63 1.69 -34.03 -18.54
C LYS A 63 0.42 -33.18 -18.72
N ILE A 64 0.46 -31.88 -18.43
CA ILE A 64 -0.71 -30.98 -18.59
C ILE A 64 -1.09 -30.84 -20.06
N PHE A 65 -0.10 -30.69 -20.95
CA PHE A 65 -0.32 -30.48 -22.38
C PHE A 65 -0.21 -31.77 -23.21
N ASP A 66 0.12 -32.89 -22.57
CA ASP A 66 0.44 -34.17 -23.21
C ASP A 66 1.53 -34.04 -24.29
N VAL A 67 2.62 -33.36 -23.94
CA VAL A 67 3.78 -33.13 -24.83
C VAL A 67 5.07 -33.60 -24.19
N ASN A 68 6.14 -33.69 -24.99
CA ASN A 68 7.47 -34.04 -24.48
C ASN A 68 8.05 -32.90 -23.61
N GLU A 69 8.80 -33.25 -22.57
CA GLU A 69 9.56 -32.31 -21.72
C GLU A 69 10.45 -31.37 -22.54
N LYS A 70 11.07 -31.87 -23.63
CA LYS A 70 11.88 -31.05 -24.53
C LYS A 70 11.08 -29.92 -25.18
N THR A 71 9.80 -30.16 -25.47
CA THR A 71 8.90 -29.15 -26.02
C THR A 71 8.61 -28.07 -24.98
N ILE A 72 8.32 -28.46 -23.74
CA ILE A 72 8.13 -27.51 -22.63
C ILE A 72 9.40 -26.70 -22.38
N SER A 73 10.58 -27.31 -22.33
CA SER A 73 11.84 -26.59 -22.17
C SER A 73 12.06 -25.56 -23.28
N ARG A 74 11.74 -25.92 -24.53
CA ARG A 74 11.82 -25.00 -25.67
C ARG A 74 10.83 -23.84 -25.55
N TRP A 75 9.59 -24.11 -25.14
CA TRP A 75 8.59 -23.08 -24.91
C TRP A 75 9.01 -22.13 -23.78
N ILE A 76 9.50 -22.66 -22.66
CA ILE A 76 10.02 -21.85 -21.55
C ILE A 76 11.16 -20.95 -22.04
N ALA A 77 12.15 -21.51 -22.75
CA ALA A 77 13.27 -20.73 -23.28
C ALA A 77 12.80 -19.65 -24.27
N THR A 78 11.80 -19.96 -25.11
CA THR A 78 11.25 -18.99 -26.06
C THR A 78 10.55 -17.83 -25.34
N LEU A 79 9.72 -18.14 -24.35
CA LEU A 79 8.99 -17.15 -23.57
C LEU A 79 9.93 -16.31 -22.69
N GLU A 80 10.99 -16.91 -22.17
CA GLU A 80 12.01 -16.22 -21.39
C GLU A 80 12.85 -15.28 -22.25
N ASN A 81 13.36 -15.76 -23.39
CA ASN A 81 14.18 -14.95 -24.30
C ASN A 81 13.42 -13.75 -24.87
N GLN A 82 12.11 -13.89 -25.13
CA GLN A 82 11.27 -12.80 -25.61
C GLN A 82 10.69 -11.94 -24.47
N GLY A 83 10.98 -12.28 -23.21
CA GLY A 83 10.59 -11.50 -22.04
C GLY A 83 9.11 -11.58 -21.65
N TYR A 84 8.41 -12.64 -22.04
CA TYR A 84 7.03 -12.91 -21.62
C TYR A 84 6.95 -13.58 -20.25
N VAL A 85 7.95 -14.38 -19.89
CA VAL A 85 8.02 -15.12 -18.63
C VAL A 85 9.42 -14.96 -18.04
N ARG A 86 9.51 -14.82 -16.72
CA ARG A 86 10.78 -14.93 -15.98
C ARG A 86 10.80 -16.26 -15.23
N VAL A 87 11.93 -16.97 -15.34
CA VAL A 87 12.13 -18.27 -14.73
C VAL A 87 13.15 -18.14 -13.62
N THR A 88 12.78 -18.52 -12.40
CA THR A 88 13.72 -18.62 -11.27
C THR A 88 13.97 -20.08 -10.94
N ARG A 89 15.24 -20.48 -10.81
CA ARG A 89 15.59 -21.85 -10.38
C ARG A 89 15.34 -22.01 -8.88
N ALA A 90 14.68 -23.10 -8.49
CA ALA A 90 14.47 -23.49 -7.11
C ALA A 90 14.96 -24.95 -6.89
N PRO A 91 15.22 -25.37 -5.64
CA PRO A 91 15.73 -26.72 -5.34
C PRO A 91 14.88 -27.87 -5.90
N HIS A 92 13.58 -27.65 -6.11
CA HIS A 92 12.63 -28.67 -6.57
C HIS A 92 11.91 -28.30 -7.89
N GLY A 93 12.50 -27.43 -8.72
CA GLY A 93 11.95 -27.11 -10.04
C GLY A 93 12.13 -25.66 -10.45
N LEU A 94 11.27 -25.22 -11.37
CA LEU A 94 11.27 -23.89 -11.94
C LEU A 94 10.10 -23.09 -11.36
N ILE A 95 10.37 -21.87 -10.91
CA ILE A 95 9.33 -20.90 -10.52
C ILE A 95 9.10 -19.98 -11.71
N LEU A 96 7.85 -19.94 -12.18
CA LEU A 96 7.44 -19.14 -13.33
C LEU A 96 6.76 -17.85 -12.86
N THR A 97 7.13 -16.74 -13.47
CA THR A 97 6.44 -15.45 -13.32
C THR A 97 6.11 -14.88 -14.69
N VAL A 98 4.88 -14.44 -14.91
CA VAL A 98 4.36 -14.02 -16.21
C VAL A 98 4.30 -12.51 -16.29
N ARG A 99 4.79 -11.94 -17.37
CA ARG A 99 4.67 -10.50 -17.62
C ARG A 99 3.27 -10.17 -18.13
N ASN A 100 2.73 -9.05 -17.69
CA ASN A 100 1.43 -8.50 -18.09
C ASN A 100 0.25 -9.46 -17.90
N SER A 101 0.24 -10.24 -16.81
CA SER A 101 -0.81 -11.24 -16.58
C SER A 101 -2.22 -10.65 -16.43
N LYS A 102 -2.34 -9.36 -16.02
CA LYS A 102 -3.54 -8.53 -15.71
C LYS A 102 -4.89 -9.28 -15.58
N LYS A 103 -4.89 -10.45 -14.95
CA LYS A 103 -6.02 -11.38 -14.83
C LYS A 103 -7.11 -10.76 -13.95
N PHE A 104 -6.72 -9.94 -12.98
CA PHE A 104 -7.60 -9.34 -11.98
C PHE A 104 -7.99 -7.89 -12.30
N HIS A 105 -7.70 -7.39 -13.50
CA HIS A 105 -7.86 -5.97 -13.83
C HIS A 105 -9.30 -5.56 -14.16
N HIS A 106 -10.17 -6.51 -14.52
CA HIS A 106 -11.59 -6.27 -14.80
C HIS A 106 -12.51 -6.45 -13.58
N GLU A 107 -12.03 -7.01 -12.47
CA GLU A 107 -12.85 -7.27 -11.27
C GLU A 107 -12.87 -6.10 -10.26
N ARG A 108 -12.27 -4.95 -10.60
CA ARG A 108 -12.17 -3.79 -9.70
C ARG A 108 -12.95 -2.54 -10.13
N SER A 109 -13.86 -2.65 -11.10
CA SER A 109 -14.70 -1.52 -11.52
C SER A 109 -16.18 -1.62 -11.16
N ASP A 110 -16.58 -2.49 -10.22
CA ASP A 110 -17.92 -2.42 -9.67
C ASP A 110 -17.90 -1.49 -8.45
N LYS A 111 -18.03 -0.20 -8.75
CA LYS A 111 -18.55 0.76 -7.78
C LYS A 111 -19.87 0.18 -7.29
N ASN A 112 -19.96 -0.11 -6.00
CA ASN A 112 -21.22 -0.33 -5.30
C ASN A 112 -22.09 0.93 -5.45
N VAL A 113 -22.79 1.06 -6.56
CA VAL A 113 -23.88 2.01 -6.75
C VAL A 113 -25.15 1.21 -6.58
N ARG A 114 -25.83 1.45 -5.45
CA ARG A 114 -27.21 1.03 -5.27
C ARG A 114 -28.02 1.58 -6.45
N SER A 115 -28.58 0.68 -7.25
CA SER A 115 -29.54 1.02 -8.30
C SER A 115 -30.82 1.53 -7.66
N LEU A 116 -31.09 2.83 -7.75
CA LEU A 116 -32.44 3.35 -7.73
C LEU A 116 -32.82 3.72 -9.18
N VAL A 117 -33.99 3.24 -9.56
CA VAL A 117 -34.72 3.33 -10.83
C VAL A 117 -34.78 4.77 -11.36
N GLU A 118 -34.60 5.00 -12.68
CA GLU A 118 -35.67 5.33 -13.65
C GLU A 118 -35.12 5.59 -15.06
N GLU A 119 -35.93 5.25 -16.07
CA GLU A 119 -35.71 5.41 -17.51
C GLU A 119 -35.49 6.87 -17.93
N THR A 120 -34.66 7.09 -18.95
CA THR A 120 -34.99 7.98 -20.08
C THR A 120 -34.04 7.76 -21.25
N ASP A 121 -34.64 7.51 -22.42
CA ASP A 121 -33.99 7.49 -23.72
C ASP A 121 -33.42 8.88 -24.09
N LEU A 122 -32.24 8.91 -24.71
CA LEU A 122 -31.97 9.54 -26.03
C LEU A 122 -30.46 9.63 -26.33
N PRO A 123 -30.07 9.69 -27.62
CA PRO A 123 -28.72 9.48 -28.11
C PRO A 123 -27.94 10.80 -28.29
N GLY A 124 -26.63 10.78 -28.09
CA GLY A 124 -25.79 11.95 -28.31
C GLY A 124 -24.31 11.64 -28.19
N SER A 125 -23.66 11.59 -29.33
CA SER A 125 -22.21 11.67 -29.51
C SER A 125 -21.62 12.81 -28.69
N ASP A 126 -20.55 12.54 -27.95
CA ASP A 126 -19.40 13.45 -27.85
C ASP A 126 -18.14 12.62 -27.54
N GLN A 127 -17.29 12.50 -28.55
CA GLN A 127 -15.95 11.96 -28.42
C GLN A 127 -15.17 12.88 -27.48
N THR A 128 -14.81 12.36 -26.30
CA THR A 128 -13.83 13.02 -25.44
C THR A 128 -12.45 12.81 -26.05
N GLU A 129 -11.83 13.88 -26.54
CA GLU A 129 -10.42 13.89 -26.94
C GLU A 129 -9.56 13.47 -25.74
N MET A 130 -8.92 12.31 -25.85
CA MET A 130 -7.98 11.82 -24.84
C MET A 130 -6.62 12.47 -25.11
N SER A 131 -6.16 13.29 -24.18
CA SER A 131 -4.83 13.87 -24.18
C SER A 131 -3.75 12.79 -24.05
N ASP A 132 -2.74 12.82 -24.92
CA ASP A 132 -1.55 11.96 -24.92
C ASP A 132 -0.57 12.30 -23.78
N ASP A 133 -1.03 12.16 -22.54
CA ASP A 133 -0.13 12.21 -21.37
C ASP A 133 0.29 10.77 -20.99
N PRO A 134 1.60 10.45 -20.92
CA PRO A 134 2.05 9.14 -20.50
C PRO A 134 1.63 8.88 -19.06
N ASP A 135 0.89 7.78 -18.85
CA ASP A 135 0.46 7.28 -17.53
C ASP A 135 1.65 7.20 -16.57
N LYS A 136 1.72 8.17 -15.65
CA LYS A 136 2.68 8.15 -14.54
C LYS A 136 2.24 7.04 -13.60
N ASN A 137 3.16 6.14 -13.25
CA ASN A 137 2.91 5.07 -12.30
C ASN A 137 2.71 5.65 -10.89
N VAL A 138 1.45 5.91 -10.52
CA VAL A 138 1.07 6.37 -9.19
C VAL A 138 0.88 5.14 -8.31
N ARG A 139 1.81 4.90 -7.38
CA ARG A 139 1.56 3.98 -6.26
C ARG A 139 0.24 4.39 -5.60
N SER A 140 -0.73 3.49 -5.53
CA SER A 140 -2.01 3.82 -4.92
C SER A 140 -1.80 4.20 -3.45
N ASN A 141 -2.48 5.25 -2.97
CA ASN A 141 -2.38 5.71 -1.58
C ASN A 141 -2.63 4.58 -0.57
N LYS A 142 -3.43 3.57 -0.97
CA LYS A 142 -3.71 2.36 -0.20
C LYS A 142 -2.45 1.53 0.09
N ASP A 143 -1.54 1.39 -0.87
CA ASP A 143 -0.31 0.60 -0.70
C ASP A 143 0.69 1.36 0.18
N ILE A 144 0.77 2.67 0.04
CA ILE A 144 1.62 3.54 0.88
C ILE A 144 1.18 3.44 2.35
N ILE A 145 -0.11 3.64 2.62
CA ILE A 145 -0.67 3.59 3.97
C ILE A 145 -0.45 2.22 4.61
N LYS A 146 -0.67 1.13 3.85
CA LYS A 146 -0.44 -0.22 4.36
C LYS A 146 1.03 -0.45 4.76
N ILE A 147 1.98 -0.04 3.92
CA ILE A 147 3.42 -0.16 4.21
C ILE A 147 3.78 0.62 5.49
N LEU A 148 3.23 1.82 5.66
CA LEU A 148 3.49 2.64 6.83
C LEU A 148 2.91 2.03 8.10
N ILE A 149 1.67 1.53 8.05
CA ILE A 149 1.02 0.85 9.17
C ILE A 149 1.83 -0.37 9.59
N ASP A 150 2.17 -1.26 8.65
CA ASP A 150 2.93 -2.49 8.94
C ASP A 150 4.25 -2.19 9.66
N ARG A 151 4.91 -1.08 9.28
CA ARG A 151 6.12 -0.61 9.96
C ARG A 151 5.84 0.06 11.30
N TRP A 152 4.78 0.86 11.44
CA TRP A 152 4.46 1.52 12.71
C TRP A 152 4.08 0.53 13.81
N ILE A 153 3.44 -0.59 13.44
CA ILE A 153 3.03 -1.66 14.35
C ILE A 153 4.11 -2.73 14.55
N GLN A 154 5.25 -2.62 13.86
CA GLN A 154 6.32 -3.59 13.97
C GLN A 154 6.82 -3.71 15.43
N GLY A 155 6.86 -4.95 15.94
CA GLY A 155 7.32 -5.24 17.30
C GLY A 155 6.27 -5.05 18.39
N LEU A 156 5.03 -4.70 18.04
CA LEU A 156 3.89 -4.77 18.96
C LEU A 156 3.51 -6.22 19.28
N GLU A 157 2.80 -6.41 20.39
CA GLU A 157 2.19 -7.71 20.71
C GLU A 157 1.19 -8.12 19.61
N ASP A 158 1.12 -9.43 19.30
CA ASP A 158 0.33 -9.95 18.17
C ASP A 158 -1.13 -9.47 18.15
N ASN A 159 -1.75 -9.37 19.32
CA ASN A 159 -3.14 -8.91 19.45
C ASN A 159 -3.27 -7.42 19.07
N ASP A 160 -2.39 -6.58 19.60
CA ASP A 160 -2.40 -5.12 19.35
C ASP A 160 -2.03 -4.83 17.87
N ALA A 161 -1.06 -5.57 17.32
CA ALA A 161 -0.66 -5.48 15.92
C ALA A 161 -1.80 -5.87 14.97
N LYS A 162 -2.51 -6.97 15.27
CA LYS A 162 -3.63 -7.45 14.45
C LYS A 162 -4.82 -6.49 14.48
N GLU A 163 -5.14 -5.94 15.66
CA GLU A 163 -6.20 -4.93 15.81
C GLU A 163 -5.89 -3.68 14.97
N LEU A 164 -4.67 -3.13 15.09
CA LEU A 164 -4.25 -1.95 14.34
C LEU A 164 -4.17 -2.21 12.83
N SER A 165 -3.67 -3.37 12.40
CA SER A 165 -3.59 -3.77 10.99
C SER A 165 -4.97 -3.87 10.34
N SER A 166 -5.99 -4.30 11.09
CA SER A 166 -7.37 -4.42 10.59
C SER A 166 -7.98 -3.08 10.14
N ARG A 167 -7.47 -1.95 10.68
CA ARG A 167 -7.96 -0.59 10.36
C ARG A 167 -7.40 0.00 9.07
N THR A 168 -6.49 -0.70 8.39
CA THR A 168 -5.84 -0.23 7.14
C THR A 168 -6.84 0.22 6.08
N GLY A 169 -7.95 -0.51 5.91
CA GLY A 169 -8.98 -0.17 4.92
C GLY A 169 -9.70 1.15 5.22
N VAL A 170 -10.06 1.38 6.49
CA VAL A 170 -10.72 2.60 6.96
C VAL A 170 -9.78 3.79 6.82
N LEU A 171 -8.52 3.64 7.23
CA LEU A 171 -7.50 4.69 7.11
C LEU A 171 -7.21 5.06 5.66
N SER A 172 -7.16 4.09 4.76
CA SER A 172 -6.96 4.34 3.34
C SER A 172 -8.07 5.20 2.74
N SER A 173 -9.32 4.95 3.12
CA SER A 173 -10.46 5.77 2.69
C SER A 173 -10.41 7.17 3.30
N ALA A 174 -10.12 7.26 4.60
CA ALA A 174 -10.12 8.52 5.34
C ALA A 174 -9.01 9.48 4.87
N VAL A 175 -7.83 8.95 4.55
CA VAL A 175 -6.71 9.74 4.01
C VAL A 175 -6.97 10.16 2.55
N GLY A 176 -7.63 9.32 1.75
CA GLY A 176 -8.02 9.69 0.39
C GLY A 176 -8.87 10.96 0.31
N SER A 177 -9.72 11.21 1.32
CA SER A 177 -10.52 12.43 1.44
C SER A 177 -9.70 13.70 1.73
N VAL A 178 -8.48 13.56 2.28
CA VAL A 178 -7.57 14.68 2.58
C VAL A 178 -6.96 15.23 1.30
N SER A 179 -6.53 14.35 0.39
CA SER A 179 -6.00 14.73 -0.93
C SER A 179 -7.01 15.47 -1.81
N THR A 180 -8.32 15.32 -1.54
CA THR A 180 -9.40 16.03 -2.24
C THR A 180 -9.81 17.36 -1.59
N GLY A 181 -9.15 17.79 -0.50
CA GLY A 181 -9.46 19.05 0.18
C GLY A 181 -10.85 19.10 0.83
N GLN A 182 -11.47 17.95 1.13
CA GLN A 182 -12.85 17.85 1.60
C GLN A 182 -13.04 18.12 3.09
N ILE A 183 -11.96 18.24 3.88
CA ILE A 183 -12.07 18.54 5.31
C ILE A 183 -12.17 20.05 5.50
N VAL A 184 -13.40 20.57 5.49
CA VAL A 184 -13.69 21.96 5.88
C VAL A 184 -13.72 22.04 7.40
N LEU A 185 -12.79 22.80 7.98
CA LEU A 185 -12.65 22.98 9.42
C LEU A 185 -13.36 24.27 9.86
N ASP A 186 -14.68 24.22 9.94
CA ASP A 186 -15.46 25.29 10.58
C ASP A 186 -15.47 25.13 12.10
N LYS A 187 -15.65 26.24 12.84
CA LYS A 187 -15.73 26.24 14.32
C LYS A 187 -16.60 25.13 14.94
N PRO A 188 -17.85 24.87 14.48
CA PRO A 188 -18.66 23.79 15.06
C PRO A 188 -18.07 22.39 14.78
N ILE A 189 -17.45 22.19 13.62
CA ILE A 189 -16.82 20.92 13.23
C ILE A 189 -15.59 20.66 14.09
N ILE A 190 -14.78 21.70 14.36
CA ILE A 190 -13.62 21.60 15.25
C ILE A 190 -14.06 21.21 16.66
N GLN A 191 -15.13 21.80 17.19
CA GLN A 191 -15.67 21.45 18.52
C GLN A 191 -16.16 20.00 18.59
N GLU A 192 -16.85 19.52 17.55
CA GLU A 192 -17.28 18.12 17.44
C GLU A 192 -16.07 17.16 17.39
N ARG A 193 -15.03 17.54 16.65
CA ARG A 193 -13.77 16.78 16.57
C ARG A 193 -13.06 16.73 17.92
N GLU A 194 -12.96 17.85 18.63
CA GLU A 194 -12.39 17.92 19.98
C GLU A 194 -13.09 16.93 20.91
N LEU A 195 -14.42 16.98 20.95
CA LEU A 195 -15.23 16.08 21.77
C LEU A 195 -15.03 14.60 21.40
N ALA A 196 -14.97 14.30 20.10
CA ALA A 196 -14.75 12.93 19.62
C ALA A 196 -13.37 12.38 20.02
N ILE A 197 -12.32 13.18 19.84
CA ILE A 197 -10.94 12.83 20.23
C ILE A 197 -10.85 12.62 21.74
N GLU A 198 -11.45 13.52 22.50
CA GLU A 198 -11.48 13.45 23.96
C GLU A 198 -12.18 12.18 24.46
N ASN A 199 -13.39 11.91 23.95
CA ASN A 199 -14.16 10.72 24.30
C ASN A 199 -13.39 9.44 23.98
N TYR A 200 -12.76 9.38 22.81
CA TYR A 200 -11.97 8.22 22.41
C TYR A 200 -10.75 8.00 23.31
N PHE A 201 -10.00 9.07 23.62
CA PHE A 201 -8.87 8.99 24.53
C PHE A 201 -9.27 8.54 25.94
N ASN A 202 -10.37 9.10 26.47
CA ASN A 202 -10.91 8.74 27.78
C ASN A 202 -11.39 7.28 27.84
N GLN A 203 -12.01 6.79 26.76
CA GLN A 203 -12.40 5.39 26.61
C GLN A 203 -11.17 4.47 26.70
N ARG A 204 -10.08 4.81 26.00
CA ARG A 204 -8.83 4.02 26.03
C ARG A 204 -8.11 4.09 27.38
N LYS A 205 -8.22 5.21 28.08
CA LYS A 205 -7.69 5.40 29.44
C LYS A 205 -8.52 4.69 30.52
N ALA A 206 -9.73 4.22 30.20
CA ALA A 206 -10.71 3.68 31.15
C ALA A 206 -10.99 4.65 32.32
N ARG A 207 -11.01 5.96 32.05
CA ARG A 207 -11.32 7.03 33.02
C ARG A 207 -12.27 8.03 32.38
N LEU A 208 -13.28 8.45 33.14
CA LEU A 208 -14.31 9.42 32.71
C LEU A 208 -13.96 10.88 33.06
N MET A 209 -12.80 11.13 33.68
CA MET A 209 -12.45 12.45 34.20
C MET A 209 -11.58 13.21 33.20
N PHE A 210 -12.13 14.31 32.70
CA PHE A 210 -11.45 15.27 31.83
C PHE A 210 -10.29 15.94 32.56
N ASN A 211 -9.14 16.03 31.88
CA ASN A 211 -7.99 16.75 32.37
C ASN A 211 -7.82 18.02 31.54
N ASN A 212 -7.96 19.20 32.18
CA ASN A 212 -7.79 20.49 31.53
C ASN A 212 -6.40 20.66 30.88
N ALA A 213 -5.38 19.91 31.32
CA ALA A 213 -4.06 19.93 30.71
C ALA A 213 -3.99 19.26 29.33
N ASP A 214 -4.95 18.39 29.00
CA ASP A 214 -4.99 17.69 27.71
C ASP A 214 -5.73 18.50 26.63
N LEU A 215 -6.63 19.41 27.05
CA LEU A 215 -7.41 20.27 26.16
C LEU A 215 -6.57 20.99 25.08
N PRO A 216 -5.49 21.75 25.41
CA PRO A 216 -4.74 22.46 24.38
C PRO A 216 -4.12 21.51 23.33
N HIS A 217 -3.75 20.29 23.72
CA HIS A 217 -3.20 19.30 22.80
C HIS A 217 -4.27 18.67 21.91
N ILE A 218 -5.49 18.48 22.42
CA ILE A 218 -6.63 17.98 21.66
C ILE A 218 -7.07 19.04 20.64
N GLN A 219 -7.18 20.30 21.08
CA GLN A 219 -7.51 21.44 20.22
C GLN A 219 -6.53 21.55 19.06
N GLU A 220 -5.23 21.43 19.33
CA GLU A 220 -4.21 21.50 18.29
C GLU A 220 -4.39 20.43 17.21
N ILE A 221 -4.69 19.17 17.58
CA ILE A 221 -4.96 18.11 16.60
C ILE A 221 -6.30 18.32 15.89
N ALA A 222 -7.33 18.81 16.59
CA ALA A 222 -8.64 19.03 16.03
C ALA A 222 -8.65 20.13 14.94
N ASN A 223 -7.77 21.13 15.08
CA ASN A 223 -7.54 22.21 14.12
C ASN A 223 -6.72 21.80 12.89
N GLU A 224 -6.15 20.61 12.87
CA GLU A 224 -5.37 20.11 11.74
C GLU A 224 -6.26 19.29 10.80
N PRO A 225 -5.98 19.27 9.48
CA PRO A 225 -6.75 18.50 8.48
C PRO A 225 -6.44 17.00 8.53
N ILE A 226 -6.29 16.46 9.74
CA ILE A 226 -6.04 15.04 10.01
C ILE A 226 -7.38 14.31 10.10
N PRO A 227 -7.63 13.21 9.39
CA PRO A 227 -8.86 12.45 9.54
C PRO A 227 -9.02 11.91 10.96
N LEU A 228 -10.24 11.96 11.51
CA LEU A 228 -10.51 11.52 12.89
C LEU A 228 -10.13 10.04 13.10
N GLU A 229 -10.36 9.20 12.11
CA GLU A 229 -9.94 7.79 12.10
C GLU A 229 -8.41 7.62 12.26
N PHE A 230 -7.63 8.53 11.66
CA PHE A 230 -6.18 8.53 11.80
C PHE A 230 -5.75 8.95 13.21
N VAL A 231 -6.45 9.92 13.79
CA VAL A 231 -6.24 10.33 15.19
C VAL A 231 -6.52 9.17 16.14
N HIS A 232 -7.65 8.47 15.99
CA HIS A 232 -7.99 7.28 16.77
C HIS A 232 -6.93 6.18 16.65
N PHE A 233 -6.46 5.92 15.42
CA PHE A 233 -5.36 4.98 15.19
C PHE A 233 -4.07 5.40 15.92
N GLY A 234 -3.70 6.68 15.86
CA GLY A 234 -2.51 7.18 16.55
C GLY A 234 -2.62 7.08 18.08
N ILE A 235 -3.83 7.29 18.64
CA ILE A 235 -4.10 7.04 20.07
C ILE A 235 -3.84 5.57 20.40
N ASP A 236 -4.41 4.64 19.66
CA ASP A 236 -4.26 3.21 19.92
C ASP A 236 -2.80 2.74 19.77
N LEU A 237 -2.12 3.22 18.74
CA LEU A 237 -0.70 2.98 18.53
C LEU A 237 0.13 3.48 19.73
N SER A 238 -0.23 4.63 20.29
CA SER A 238 0.44 5.19 21.47
C SER A 238 0.31 4.25 22.67
N PHE A 239 -0.91 3.77 22.95
CA PHE A 239 -1.15 2.83 24.04
C PHE A 239 -0.44 1.49 23.84
N ALA A 240 -0.44 0.95 22.62
CA ALA A 240 0.25 -0.28 22.29
C ALA A 240 1.78 -0.15 22.47
N ARG A 241 2.38 0.95 21.99
CA ARG A 241 3.81 1.23 22.19
C ARG A 241 4.16 1.42 23.66
N HIS A 242 3.35 2.19 24.39
CA HIS A 242 3.55 2.40 25.82
C HIS A 242 3.51 1.08 26.61
N LYS A 243 2.63 0.16 26.23
CA LYS A 243 2.50 -1.17 26.84
C LYS A 243 3.79 -2.01 26.74
N LEU A 244 4.57 -1.85 25.67
CA LEU A 244 5.87 -2.49 25.52
C LEU A 244 6.97 -1.84 26.37
N THR A 245 6.96 -0.52 26.47
CA THR A 245 8.04 0.24 27.12
C THR A 245 7.84 0.49 28.61
N ARG A 246 6.63 0.21 29.13
CA ARG A 246 6.29 0.46 30.53
C ARG A 246 7.10 -0.42 31.47
N ARG A 247 7.53 0.14 32.60
CA ARG A 247 8.25 -0.60 33.64
C ARG A 247 7.32 -1.42 34.51
N ARG A 248 6.10 -0.94 34.74
CA ARG A 248 5.09 -1.62 35.56
C ARG A 248 3.79 -1.82 34.77
N PRO A 249 3.05 -2.92 34.98
CA PRO A 249 1.75 -3.15 34.34
C PRO A 249 0.70 -2.07 34.64
N THR A 250 0.85 -1.34 35.75
CA THR A 250 -0.04 -0.25 36.16
C THR A 250 0.27 1.08 35.48
N ASP A 251 1.44 1.22 34.85
CA ASP A 251 1.81 2.45 34.18
C ASP A 251 0.99 2.58 32.89
N THR A 252 0.25 3.67 32.80
CA THR A 252 -0.59 4.02 31.65
C THR A 252 -0.30 5.45 31.22
N ILE A 253 -0.67 5.75 29.97
CA ILE A 253 -0.55 7.11 29.43
C ILE A 253 -1.46 8.03 30.24
N ARG A 254 -0.86 9.05 30.86
CA ARG A 254 -1.59 10.00 31.73
C ARG A 254 -2.12 11.20 30.98
N ASN A 255 -1.37 11.70 30.00
CA ASN A 255 -1.66 12.94 29.29
C ASN A 255 -1.70 12.67 27.80
N PHE A 256 -2.59 13.36 27.10
CA PHE A 256 -2.76 13.31 25.65
C PHE A 256 -1.54 13.84 24.90
N SER A 257 -0.69 14.65 25.54
CA SER A 257 0.57 15.15 24.96
C SER A 257 1.47 14.03 24.43
N TYR A 258 1.45 12.85 25.04
CA TYR A 258 2.18 11.68 24.54
C TYR A 258 1.58 11.12 23.24
N CYS A 259 0.24 11.06 23.15
CA CYS A 259 -0.45 10.63 21.93
C CYS A 259 -0.23 11.63 20.80
N LYS A 260 -0.28 12.93 21.12
CA LYS A 260 -0.06 14.04 20.17
C LYS A 260 1.25 13.87 19.39
N THR A 261 2.37 13.61 20.09
CA THR A 261 3.67 13.49 19.42
C THR A 261 3.72 12.32 18.44
N ILE A 262 3.06 11.21 18.78
CA ILE A 262 2.98 10.01 17.93
C ILE A 262 2.06 10.26 16.73
N ILE A 263 0.90 10.89 16.95
CA ILE A 263 -0.05 11.23 15.88
C ILE A 263 0.62 12.13 14.84
N PHE A 264 1.24 13.23 15.27
CA PHE A 264 1.96 14.12 14.35
C PHE A 264 3.11 13.44 13.64
N SER A 265 3.93 12.67 14.36
CA SER A 265 5.04 11.95 13.73
C SER A 265 4.56 10.97 12.64
N CYS A 266 3.43 10.29 12.85
CA CYS A 266 2.87 9.38 11.85
C CYS A 266 2.24 10.17 10.69
N TRP A 267 1.58 11.29 10.99
CA TRP A 267 0.94 12.15 10.00
C TRP A 267 1.96 12.81 9.07
N ASP A 268 2.99 13.43 9.62
CA ASP A 268 4.07 14.06 8.86
C ASP A 268 4.76 13.05 7.95
N GLU A 269 4.99 11.85 8.46
CA GLU A 269 5.63 10.79 7.68
C GLU A 269 4.75 10.30 6.52
N LEU A 270 3.44 10.24 6.73
CA LEU A 270 2.48 9.93 5.67
C LEU A 270 2.47 11.04 4.61
N LEU A 271 2.39 12.32 5.01
CA LEU A 271 2.43 13.46 4.09
C LEU A 271 3.71 13.45 3.25
N ASN A 272 4.88 13.32 3.89
CA ASN A 272 6.18 13.25 3.21
C ASN A 272 6.24 12.12 2.17
N ARG A 273 5.59 10.98 2.44
CA ARG A 273 5.55 9.83 1.53
C ARG A 273 4.61 10.05 0.35
N MET A 274 3.52 10.76 0.56
CA MET A 274 2.58 11.14 -0.50
C MET A 274 3.22 12.20 -1.41
N GLU A 275 3.84 13.24 -0.85
CA GLU A 275 4.58 14.26 -1.62
C GLU A 275 5.74 13.67 -2.44
N ALA A 276 6.48 12.73 -1.86
CA ALA A 276 7.56 12.01 -2.56
C ALA A 276 7.06 11.14 -3.72
N SER A 277 5.77 10.80 -3.76
CA SER A 277 5.16 10.07 -4.88
C SER A 277 4.65 10.97 -6.00
N GLU A 278 4.44 12.26 -5.74
CA GLU A 278 3.95 13.25 -6.71
C GLU A 278 5.09 13.97 -7.47
N THR A 279 6.33 13.92 -6.95
CA THR A 279 7.49 14.53 -7.62
C THR A 279 7.96 13.70 -8.82
N PRO A 280 8.05 14.29 -10.05
CA PRO A 280 8.57 13.58 -11.22
C PRO A 280 10.05 13.25 -11.01
N SER A 281 10.40 11.96 -11.08
CA SER A 281 11.79 11.52 -11.16
C SER A 281 12.45 12.05 -12.44
N GLY A 282 13.18 13.16 -12.29
CA GLY A 282 13.90 13.82 -13.36
C GLY A 282 15.02 14.71 -12.82
N ALA A 283 15.94 14.14 -12.03
CA ALA A 283 17.30 14.65 -11.86
C ALA A 283 18.15 13.66 -11.06
N LEU A 284 18.99 12.88 -11.76
CA LEU A 284 20.21 12.34 -11.15
C LEU A 284 21.19 13.51 -11.00
N GLY A 285 21.64 13.80 -9.77
CA GLY A 285 22.70 14.77 -9.55
C GLY A 285 23.03 15.05 -8.09
N SER A 286 24.21 14.58 -7.68
CA SER A 286 24.97 14.93 -6.46
C SER A 286 24.46 14.45 -5.08
N ASN A 287 25.20 13.47 -4.57
CA ASN A 287 25.40 13.24 -3.14
C ASN A 287 25.89 14.53 -2.47
N GLU A 288 25.05 15.13 -1.63
CA GLU A 288 25.50 15.88 -0.46
C GLU A 288 24.73 15.40 0.76
N SER A 289 25.42 14.60 1.58
CA SER A 289 25.01 14.20 2.91
C SER A 289 24.93 15.42 3.83
N LYS A 290 23.75 16.06 3.91
CA LYS A 290 23.40 16.96 5.01
C LYS A 290 22.96 16.13 6.22
N SER A 291 23.94 15.75 7.03
CA SER A 291 23.72 15.26 8.39
C SER A 291 22.98 16.34 9.20
N LYS A 292 21.69 16.12 9.50
CA LYS A 292 20.98 16.91 10.51
C LYS A 292 21.55 16.51 11.88
N LYS A 293 22.48 17.32 12.40
CA LYS A 293 22.92 17.25 13.79
C LYS A 293 21.70 17.40 14.71
N THR A 294 21.50 16.42 15.57
CA THR A 294 20.55 16.50 16.69
C THR A 294 21.11 17.47 17.73
N GLY A 295 20.28 18.32 18.32
CA GLY A 295 20.68 19.31 19.35
C GLY A 295 21.24 18.73 20.67
N LEU A 296 21.49 17.42 20.70
CA LEU A 296 22.20 16.71 21.77
C LEU A 296 23.71 16.63 21.51
N GLN A 297 24.13 16.70 20.24
CA GLN A 297 25.55 16.68 19.85
C GLN A 297 26.23 18.02 20.11
N ASP A 298 25.54 19.14 19.87
CA ASP A 298 26.08 20.48 20.13
C ASP A 298 26.27 20.76 21.64
N LYS A 299 25.51 20.09 22.52
CA LYS A 299 25.72 20.15 23.98
C LYS A 299 26.91 19.34 24.46
N LEU A 300 27.25 18.24 23.79
CA LEU A 300 28.43 17.42 24.09
C LEU A 300 29.72 18.11 23.61
N ASP A 301 29.68 18.78 22.45
CA ASP A 301 30.81 19.54 21.92
C ASP A 301 31.11 20.82 22.74
N TYR A 302 30.09 21.42 23.38
CA TYR A 302 30.28 22.57 24.27
C TYR A 302 30.95 22.20 25.60
N LEU A 303 30.69 21.01 26.14
CA LEU A 303 31.31 20.55 27.39
C LEU A 303 32.76 20.08 27.20
N ASN A 304 33.10 19.54 26.03
CA ASN A 304 34.47 19.12 25.72
C ASN A 304 35.42 20.29 25.38
N ARG A 305 34.91 21.51 25.16
CA ARG A 305 35.73 22.71 24.88
C ARG A 305 36.14 23.52 26.12
N PHE A 306 35.66 23.16 27.31
CA PHE A 306 35.99 23.83 28.58
C PHE A 306 36.77 22.92 29.55
N GLY A 307 37.37 21.84 29.05
CA GLY A 307 38.15 20.89 29.84
C GLY A 307 39.65 20.85 29.56
N GLU A 308 40.18 21.72 28.69
CA GLU A 308 41.60 21.77 28.34
C GLU A 308 42.22 23.19 28.45
N GLU A 309 41.82 23.94 29.49
CA GLU A 309 42.65 25.03 30.06
C GLU A 309 42.72 24.89 31.58
#